data_AF-A0A1F4F2J9-F1
#
_entry.id   AF-A0A1F4F2J9-F1
#
_cell.length_a   1.000
_cell.length_b   1.000
_cell.length_c   1.000
_cell.angle_alpha   90.00
_cell.angle_beta   90.00
_cell.angle_gamma   90.00
#
_symmetry.space_group_name_H-M   'P 1'
#
loop_
_entity.id
_entity.type
_entity.pdbx_description
1 polymer ?
#
loop_
_entity_poly.entity_id
_entity_poly.type
_entity_poly.pdbx_seq_one_letter_code
_entity_poly.pdbx_strand_id
1 'polypeptide(L)' 'MTTLEVDLPESLAKEARAAGLLAPEALGRLLREALRAKRVQRLGAVREKLAAEPLPPMTPEEIQAEIDAYRAQLRRASGA' A
#
# COMPACT_ATOMS: atom_id res chain seq x y z
N MET A 1 -20.11 -12.89 1.14
CA MET A 1 -20.69 -12.40 2.40
C MET A 1 -19.85 -12.98 3.52
N THR A 2 -19.31 -12.14 4.40
CA THR A 2 -18.49 -12.57 5.55
C THR A 2 -19.05 -11.89 6.79
N THR A 3 -19.27 -12.66 7.85
CA THR A 3 -19.79 -12.14 9.13
C THR A 3 -18.62 -11.68 10.00
N LEU A 4 -18.78 -10.53 10.66
CA LEU A 4 -17.82 -9.97 11.60
C LEU A 4 -18.51 -9.79 12.95
N GLU A 5 -17.94 -10.39 13.98
CA GLU A 5 -18.28 -10.11 15.37
C GLU A 5 -17.18 -9.24 15.97
N VAL A 6 -17.56 -8.19 16.68
CA VAL A 6 -16.64 -7.20 17.24
C VAL A 6 -17.17 -6.78 18.59
N ASP A 7 -16.27 -6.75 19.58
CA ASP A 7 -16.55 -6.20 20.90
C ASP A 7 -16.17 -4.71 20.92
N LEU A 8 -17.08 -3.87 21.39
CA LEU A 8 -16.91 -2.42 21.47
C LEU A 8 -17.31 -1.94 22.85
N PRO A 9 -16.62 -0.93 23.40
CA PRO A 9 -17.11 -0.22 24.58
C PRO A 9 -18.54 0.27 24.34
N GLU A 10 -19.43 0.06 25.32
CA GLU A 10 -20.86 0.36 25.21
C GLU A 10 -21.13 1.81 24.76
N SER A 11 -20.34 2.77 25.26
CA SER A 11 -20.44 4.18 24.86
C SER A 11 -20.18 4.38 23.37
N LEU A 12 -19.11 3.77 22.85
CA LEU A 12 -18.74 3.84 21.44
C LEU A 12 -19.77 3.12 20.56
N ALA A 13 -20.28 1.97 21.01
CA ALA A 13 -21.29 1.22 20.29
C ALA A 13 -22.59 2.03 20.13
N LYS A 14 -23.03 2.74 21.18
CA LYS A 14 -24.21 3.61 21.13
C LYS A 14 -24.01 4.78 20.17
N GLU A 15 -22.88 5.47 20.26
CA GLU A 15 -22.56 6.61 19.41
C GLU A 15 -22.46 6.18 17.93
N ALA A 16 -21.70 5.13 17.65
CA ALA A 16 -21.53 4.59 16.29
C ALA A 16 -22.87 4.10 15.70
N ARG A 17 -23.74 3.50 16.53
CA ARG A 17 -25.09 3.11 16.11
C ARG A 17 -25.96 4.32 15.79
N ALA A 18 -25.97 5.33 16.65
CA ALA A 18 -26.73 6.57 16.43
C ALA A 18 -26.26 7.31 15.17
N ALA A 19 -24.96 7.27 14.87
CA ALA A 19 -24.37 7.81 13.65
C ALA A 19 -24.56 6.92 12.41
N GLY A 20 -25.21 5.75 12.52
CA GLY A 20 -25.39 4.81 11.41
C GLY A 20 -24.12 4.13 10.93
N LEU A 21 -23.00 4.25 11.66
CA LEU A 21 -21.70 3.70 11.27
C LEU A 21 -21.64 2.18 11.35
N LEU A 22 -22.54 1.56 12.14
CA LEU A 22 -22.62 0.09 12.28
C LEU A 22 -23.44 -0.59 11.17
N ALA A 23 -24.02 0.17 10.23
CA ALA A 23 -24.66 -0.42 9.06
C ALA A 23 -23.62 -1.12 8.16
N PRO A 24 -23.92 -2.29 7.55
CA PRO A 24 -22.95 -3.04 6.75
C PRO A 24 -22.27 -2.21 5.65
N GLU A 25 -23.00 -1.33 4.98
CA GLU A 25 -22.49 -0.48 3.90
C GLU A 25 -21.55 0.60 4.46
N ALA A 26 -21.88 1.17 5.63
CA ALA A 26 -21.05 2.16 6.31
C ALA A 26 -19.76 1.52 6.86
N LEU A 27 -19.86 0.37 7.53
CA LEU A 27 -18.70 -0.42 7.97
C LEU A 27 -17.80 -0.80 6.79
N GLY A 28 -18.39 -1.24 5.67
CA GLY A 28 -17.65 -1.56 4.46
C GLY A 28 -16.86 -0.37 3.90
N ARG A 29 -17.44 0.84 3.93
CA ARG A 29 -16.73 2.08 3.54
C ARG A 29 -15.59 2.39 4.52
N LEU A 30 -15.87 2.37 5.82
CA LEU A 30 -14.89 2.66 6.87
C LEU A 30 -13.68 1.70 6.80
N LEU A 31 -13.92 0.42 6.58
CA LEU A 31 -12.85 -0.57 6.41
C LEU A 31 -11.99 -0.29 5.17
N ARG A 32 -12.60 0.06 4.03
CA ARG A 32 -11.84 0.40 2.80
C ARG A 32 -10.98 1.63 3.00
N GLU A 33 -11.51 2.66 3.65
CA GLU A 33 -10.78 3.89 3.97
C GLU A 33 -9.61 3.62 4.92
N ALA A 34 -9.85 2.86 5.99
CA ALA A 34 -8.81 2.44 6.93
C ALA A 34 -7.70 1.64 6.23
N LEU A 35 -8.05 0.72 5.33
CA LEU A 35 -7.08 -0.02 4.53
C LEU A 35 -6.28 0.89 3.60
N ARG A 36 -6.92 1.86 2.95
CA ARG A 36 -6.24 2.85 2.10
C ARG A 36 -5.25 3.67 2.90
N ALA A 37 -5.65 4.18 4.06
CA ALA A 37 -4.78 4.94 4.96
C ALA A 37 -3.56 4.11 5.39
N LYS A 38 -3.76 2.85 5.80
CA LYS A 38 -2.66 1.95 6.18
C LYS A 38 -1.68 1.68 5.03
N ARG A 39 -2.16 1.54 3.79
CA ARG A 39 -1.28 1.38 2.62
C ARG A 39 -0.41 2.62 2.40
N VAL A 40 -0.98 3.81 2.52
CA VAL A 40 -0.24 5.08 2.38
C VAL A 40 0.79 5.23 3.51
N GLN A 41 0.40 4.94 4.76
CA GLN A 41 1.31 4.98 5.90
C GLN A 41 2.49 4.01 5.73
N ARG A 42 2.23 2.79 5.23
CA ARG A 42 3.30 1.83 4.94
C ARG A 42 4.27 2.36 3.88
N LEU A 43 3.75 3.00 2.82
CA LEU A 43 4.61 3.62 1.81
C LEU A 43 5.47 4.74 2.40
N GLY A 44 4.89 5.58 3.26
CA GLY A 44 5.61 6.63 3.98
C GLY A 44 6.77 6.07 4.82
N ALA A 45 6.49 5.07 5.65
CA ALA A 45 7.51 4.44 6.51
C ALA A 45 8.64 3.78 5.70
N VAL A 46 8.33 3.15 4.56
CA VAL A 46 9.36 2.60 3.66
C VAL A 46 10.20 3.71 3.05
N ARG A 47 9.59 4.83 2.63
CA ARG A 47 10.32 5.98 2.08
C ARG A 47 11.25 6.61 3.12
N GLU A 48 10.78 6.78 4.35
CA GLU A 48 11.61 7.28 5.46
C GLU A 48 12.82 6.37 5.71
N LYS A 49 12.59 5.04 5.73
CA LYS A 49 13.66 4.06 5.89
C LYS A 49 14.69 4.13 4.74
N LEU A 50 14.24 4.25 3.49
CA LEU A 50 15.13 4.39 2.33
C LEU A 50 15.89 5.73 2.33
N ALA A 51 15.28 6.80 2.85
CA ALA A 51 15.91 8.11 2.95
C ALA A 51 16.95 8.18 4.09
N ALA A 52 16.79 7.38 5.15
CA ALA A 52 17.74 7.32 6.26
C ALA A 52 19.09 6.69 5.87
N GLU A 53 19.07 5.77 4.90
CA GLU A 53 20.27 5.10 4.38
C GLU A 53 20.29 5.21 2.84
N PRO A 54 20.62 6.39 2.29
CA PRO A 54 20.59 6.59 0.86
C PRO A 54 21.71 5.76 0.19
N LEU A 55 21.35 4.98 -0.82
CA LEU A 55 22.33 4.37 -1.70
C LEU A 55 23.01 5.46 -2.54
N PRO A 56 24.31 5.31 -2.87
CA PRO A 56 24.96 6.21 -3.81
C PRO A 56 24.20 6.20 -5.14
N PRO A 57 24.03 7.37 -5.78
CA PRO A 57 23.36 7.43 -7.07
C PRO A 57 24.18 6.65 -8.10
N MET A 58 23.49 5.88 -8.95
CA MET A 58 24.13 5.24 -10.10
C MET A 58 24.66 6.31 -11.06
N THR A 59 25.84 6.07 -11.62
CA THR A 59 26.40 6.88 -12.69
C THR A 59 25.60 6.72 -13.98
N PRO A 60 25.63 7.69 -14.91
CA PRO A 60 24.99 7.56 -16.22
C PRO A 60 25.43 6.29 -16.97
N GLU A 61 26.69 5.92 -16.85
CA GLU A 61 27.28 4.74 -17.50
C GLU A 61 26.71 3.44 -16.92
N GLU A 62 26.57 3.34 -15.60
CA GLU A 62 25.95 2.18 -14.93
C GLU A 62 24.47 2.05 -15.30
N ILE A 63 23.74 3.17 -15.38
CA ILE A 63 22.34 3.19 -15.84
C ILE A 63 22.24 2.68 -17.28
N GLN A 64 23.12 3.14 -18.16
CA GLN A 64 23.14 2.73 -19.57
C GLN A 64 23.44 1.24 -19.72
N ALA A 65 24.39 0.71 -18.93
CA ALA A 65 24.72 -0.70 -18.92
C ALA A 65 23.53 -1.59 -18.51
N GLU A 66 22.76 -1.20 -17.48
CA GLU A 66 21.56 -1.93 -17.05
C GLU A 66 20.44 -1.90 -18.11
N ILE A 67 20.23 -0.75 -18.74
CA ILE A 67 19.26 -0.61 -19.84
C ILE A 67 19.64 -1.53 -21.01
N ASP A 68 20.92 -1.56 -21.39
CA ASP A 68 21.39 -2.39 -22.50
C ASP A 68 21.31 -3.88 -22.18
N ALA A 69 21.62 -4.27 -20.95
CA ALA A 69 21.44 -5.63 -20.46
C ALA A 69 19.97 -6.07 -20.53
N TYR A 70 19.04 -5.25 -20.05
CA TYR A 70 17.61 -5.52 -20.12
C TYR A 70 17.11 -5.65 -21.58
N ARG A 71 17.51 -4.73 -22.45
CA ARG A 71 17.15 -4.78 -23.89
C ARG A 71 17.74 -6.02 -24.58
N ALA A 72 18.95 -6.44 -24.21
CA ALA A 72 19.56 -7.66 -24.71
C ALA A 72 18.81 -8.92 -24.25
N GLN A 73 18.29 -8.93 -23.01
CA GLN A 73 17.41 -10.01 -22.54
C GLN A 73 16.11 -10.05 -23.35
N LEU A 74 15.46 -8.90 -23.58
CA LEU A 74 14.25 -8.83 -24.40
C LEU A 74 14.47 -9.32 -25.83
N ARG A 75 15.57 -8.91 -26.49
CA ARG A 75 15.92 -9.41 -27.84
C ARG A 75 16.08 -10.93 -27.87
N ARG A 76 16.79 -11.50 -26.88
CA ARG A 76 16.96 -12.95 -26.76
C ARG A 76 15.65 -13.69 -26.50
N ALA A 77 14.75 -13.12 -25.71
CA ALA A 77 13.44 -13.71 -25.40
C ALA A 77 12.44 -13.61 -26.56
N SER A 78 12.60 -12.63 -27.45
CA SER A 78 11.68 -12.36 -28.56
C SER A 78 12.01 -13.14 -29.84
N GLY A 79 13.08 -13.94 -29.87
CA GLY A 79 13.47 -14.72 -31.04
C GLY A 79 13.89 -13.87 -32.24
N ALA A 80 15.04 -13.21 -32.13
CA ALA A 80 15.88 -12.83 -33.26
C ALA A 80 17.24 -13.52 -33.11
#